data_AF-M7ZF73-F1
#
_entry.id   AF-M7ZF73-F1
#
_cell.length_a   1.000
_cell.length_b   1.000
_cell.length_c   1.000
_cell.angle_alpha   90.00
_cell.angle_beta   90.00
_cell.angle_gamma   90.00
#
_symmetry.space_group_name_H-M   'P 1'
#
loop_
_entity.id
_entity.type
_entity.pdbx_description
1 polymer ?
#
loop_
_entity_poly.entity_id
_entity_poly.type
_entity_poly.pdbx_seq_one_letter_code
_entity_poly.pdbx_strand_id
1 'polypeptide(L)'
;MARAFGDFCLKDFGLISVPEVTYRRIMEKDQFIVLATDGVWDVLSNQEVVEVVASCSGRSGAARAVVDLANQTWKFKYPTSKTDDCAVICLFLSKEADAGGLSGLSVASKGIGSSPGMPPRLRTPQHFSKRVIPEDADDECDPNISGDERSLEGFTRLNTLLTLPKFGDTSPTKK
;
A
#
# COMPACT_ATOMS: atom_id res chain seq x y z
N MET A 1 2.34 -14.54 -13.94
CA MET A 1 3.65 -13.89 -13.70
C MET A 1 4.76 -14.90 -13.99
N ALA A 2 5.70 -14.63 -14.91
CA ALA A 2 6.83 -15.52 -15.21
C ALA A 2 8.14 -15.09 -14.52
N ARG A 3 8.11 -13.98 -13.77
CA ARG A 3 9.23 -13.45 -13.01
C ARG A 3 8.79 -13.04 -11.61
N ALA A 4 9.44 -13.54 -10.57
CA ALA A 4 9.12 -13.18 -9.19
C ALA A 4 10.32 -13.43 -8.27
N PHE A 5 10.38 -12.71 -7.15
CA PHE A 5 11.21 -13.11 -6.01
C PHE A 5 10.50 -14.22 -5.23
N GLY A 6 11.23 -15.01 -4.44
CA GLY A 6 10.63 -16.12 -3.69
C GLY A 6 10.29 -17.32 -4.58
N ASP A 7 9.19 -18.02 -4.27
CA ASP A 7 8.67 -19.18 -5.02
C ASP A 7 9.75 -20.20 -5.39
N PHE A 8 10.55 -20.60 -4.40
CA PHE A 8 11.74 -21.43 -4.59
C PHE A 8 11.44 -22.75 -5.29
N CYS A 9 10.29 -23.37 -5.00
CA CYS A 9 9.87 -24.63 -5.61
C CYS A 9 9.59 -24.52 -7.11
N LEU A 10 9.38 -23.32 -7.65
CA LEU A 10 9.04 -23.08 -9.05
C LEU A 10 10.23 -22.60 -9.89
N LYS A 11 11.40 -22.36 -9.27
CA LYS A 11 12.59 -21.82 -9.96
C LYS A 11 13.10 -22.75 -11.07
N ASP A 12 13.06 -24.05 -10.83
CA ASP A 12 13.51 -25.05 -11.81
C ASP A 12 12.50 -25.27 -12.96
N PHE A 13 11.33 -24.62 -12.90
CA PHE A 13 10.24 -24.75 -13.88
C PHE A 13 10.04 -23.48 -14.73
N GLY A 14 11.06 -22.63 -14.83
CA GLY A 14 11.06 -21.45 -15.69
C GLY A 14 10.67 -20.14 -15.01
N LEU A 15 10.42 -20.14 -13.69
CA LEU A 15 10.23 -18.90 -12.92
C LEU A 15 11.58 -18.25 -12.61
N ILE A 16 11.84 -17.05 -13.12
CA ILE A 16 13.10 -16.34 -12.88
C ILE A 16 12.94 -15.17 -11.92
N SER A 17 14.02 -14.73 -11.26
CA SER A 17 14.04 -13.51 -10.43
C SER A 17 14.84 -12.37 -11.06
N VAL A 18 15.25 -12.51 -12.32
CA VAL A 18 16.01 -11.48 -13.03
C VAL A 18 15.03 -10.39 -13.50
N PRO A 19 15.18 -9.13 -13.06
CA PRO A 19 14.30 -8.06 -13.47
C PRO A 19 14.57 -7.62 -14.91
N GLU A 20 13.60 -6.94 -15.51
CA GLU A 20 13.87 -6.10 -16.67
C GLU A 20 14.35 -4.73 -16.18
N VAL A 21 15.47 -4.26 -16.71
CA VAL A 21 16.07 -2.98 -16.31
C VAL A 21 16.05 -2.04 -17.50
N THR A 22 15.41 -0.88 -17.32
CA THR A 22 15.37 0.20 -18.31
C THR A 22 15.88 1.48 -17.69
N TYR A 23 16.45 2.35 -18.54
CA TYR A 23 16.97 3.65 -18.13
C TYR A 23 16.23 4.74 -18.89
N ARG A 24 15.76 5.76 -18.16
CA ARG A 24 15.16 6.95 -18.74
C ARG A 24 15.80 8.18 -18.12
N ARG A 25 16.26 9.10 -18.99
CA ARG A 25 16.71 10.42 -18.55
C ARG A 25 15.48 11.25 -18.17
N ILE A 26 15.45 11.73 -16.94
CA ILE A 26 14.43 12.67 -16.48
C ILE A 26 14.65 14.03 -17.16
N MET A 27 13.59 14.55 -17.75
CA MET A 27 13.54 15.84 -18.42
C MET A 27 12.68 16.82 -17.62
N GLU A 28 12.83 18.11 -17.85
CA GLU A 28 12.04 19.16 -17.16
C GLU A 28 10.53 19.05 -17.40
N LYS A 29 10.13 18.44 -18.52
CA LYS A 29 8.72 18.13 -18.81
C LYS A 29 8.13 17.00 -17.96
N ASP A 30 8.97 16.15 -17.36
CA ASP A 30 8.51 15.00 -16.57
C ASP A 30 8.10 15.50 -15.16
N GLN A 31 6.81 15.48 -14.85
CA GLN A 31 6.28 16.06 -13.60
C GLN A 31 6.30 15.08 -12.43
N PHE A 32 5.95 13.81 -12.66
CA PHE A 32 5.86 12.79 -11.63
C PHE A 32 6.02 11.38 -12.21
N ILE A 33 6.30 10.42 -11.33
CA ILE A 33 6.33 8.99 -11.59
C ILE A 33 5.27 8.32 -10.71
N VAL A 34 4.48 7.42 -11.28
CA VAL A 34 3.54 6.58 -10.53
C VAL A 34 4.02 5.14 -10.58
N LEU A 35 4.15 4.53 -9.41
CA LEU A 35 4.34 3.09 -9.25
C LEU A 35 3.10 2.53 -8.58
N ALA A 36 2.53 1.45 -9.10
CA ALA A 36 1.36 0.82 -8.49
C ALA A 36 1.33 -0.69 -8.75
N THR A 37 0.57 -1.41 -7.94
CA THR A 37 0.27 -2.84 -8.12
C THR A 37 -0.73 -3.07 -9.24
N ASP A 38 -0.83 -4.31 -9.71
CA ASP A 38 -1.84 -4.79 -10.66
C ASP A 38 -3.27 -4.47 -10.21
N GLY A 39 -3.57 -4.55 -8.91
CA GLY A 39 -4.85 -4.11 -8.37
C GLY A 39 -5.30 -2.71 -8.81
N VAL A 40 -4.38 -1.81 -9.19
CA VAL A 40 -4.72 -0.51 -9.79
C VAL A 40 -4.80 -0.58 -11.31
N TRP A 41 -3.78 -1.18 -11.95
CA TRP A 41 -3.66 -1.21 -13.41
C TRP A 41 -4.66 -2.13 -14.11
N ASP A 42 -5.24 -3.09 -13.40
CA ASP A 42 -6.29 -3.97 -13.90
C ASP A 42 -7.62 -3.22 -14.12
N VAL A 43 -7.83 -2.12 -13.40
CA VAL A 43 -9.09 -1.36 -13.42
C VAL A 43 -8.95 0.06 -13.95
N LEU A 44 -7.78 0.69 -13.85
CA LEU A 44 -7.52 2.05 -14.32
C LEU A 44 -6.49 2.07 -15.46
N SER A 45 -6.75 2.90 -16.46
CA SER A 45 -5.78 3.20 -17.52
C SER A 45 -4.72 4.19 -17.07
N ASN A 46 -3.57 4.18 -17.75
CA ASN A 46 -2.49 5.13 -17.52
C ASN A 46 -2.97 6.59 -17.57
N GLN A 47 -3.88 6.91 -18.50
CA GLN A 47 -4.40 8.25 -18.68
C GLN A 47 -5.31 8.68 -17.52
N GLU A 48 -6.22 7.81 -17.07
CA GLU A 48 -7.07 8.08 -15.90
C GLU A 48 -6.23 8.34 -14.64
N VAL A 49 -5.20 7.52 -14.41
CA VAL A 49 -4.29 7.71 -13.27
C VAL A 49 -3.56 9.06 -13.35
N VAL A 50 -3.07 9.44 -14.54
CA VAL A 50 -2.41 10.73 -14.75
C VAL A 50 -3.36 11.90 -14.48
N GLU A 51 -4.61 11.81 -14.93
CA GLU A 51 -5.64 12.85 -14.72
C GLU A 51 -6.00 13.02 -13.25
N VAL A 52 -6.14 11.91 -12.51
CA VAL A 52 -6.39 11.94 -11.05
C VAL A 52 -5.22 12.60 -10.33
N VAL A 53 -3.98 12.18 -10.63
CA VAL A 53 -2.80 12.75 -9.97
C VAL A 53 -2.64 14.23 -10.31
N ALA A 54 -2.89 14.63 -11.57
CA ALA A 54 -2.78 16.02 -12.02
C ALA A 54 -3.89 16.93 -11.47
N SER A 55 -5.07 16.39 -11.15
CA SER A 55 -6.19 17.14 -10.58
C SER A 55 -6.10 17.33 -9.06
N CYS A 56 -5.20 16.61 -8.39
CA CYS A 56 -5.02 16.72 -6.95
C CYS A 56 -4.32 18.03 -6.58
N SER A 57 -4.92 18.81 -5.66
CA SER A 57 -4.34 20.05 -5.14
C SER A 57 -3.14 19.83 -4.22
N GLY A 58 -3.02 18.64 -3.61
CA GLY A 58 -1.96 18.29 -2.69
C GLY A 58 -1.24 17.00 -3.10
N ARG A 59 0.11 17.05 -3.14
CA ARG A 59 0.97 15.89 -3.44
C ARG A 59 0.72 14.72 -2.50
N SER A 60 0.44 15.00 -1.22
CA SER A 60 0.18 13.98 -0.19
C SER A 60 -1.13 13.22 -0.38
N GLY A 61 -2.10 13.78 -1.11
CA GLY A 61 -3.39 13.16 -1.36
C GLY A 61 -3.47 12.35 -2.65
N ALA A 62 -2.53 12.54 -3.59
CA ALA A 62 -2.61 11.99 -4.93
C ALA A 62 -2.65 10.45 -4.95
N ALA A 63 -1.76 9.78 -4.22
CA ALA A 63 -1.73 8.33 -4.16
C ALA A 63 -3.04 7.75 -3.58
N ARG A 64 -3.58 8.41 -2.55
CA ARG A 64 -4.87 8.03 -1.95
C ARG A 64 -6.03 8.20 -2.93
N ALA A 65 -6.06 9.30 -3.67
CA ALA A 65 -7.10 9.53 -4.67
C ALA A 65 -7.11 8.46 -5.76
N VAL A 66 -5.92 8.01 -6.21
CA VAL A 66 -5.82 6.90 -7.17
C VAL A 66 -6.32 5.59 -6.59
N VAL A 67 -5.94 5.26 -5.35
CA VAL A 67 -6.42 4.03 -4.66
C VAL A 67 -7.94 4.06 -4.45
N ASP A 68 -8.48 5.20 -4.02
CA ASP A 68 -9.92 5.37 -3.79
C ASP A 68 -10.69 5.19 -5.10
N LEU A 69 -10.20 5.77 -6.21
CA LEU A 69 -10.78 5.56 -7.53
C LEU A 69 -10.69 4.10 -7.98
N ALA A 70 -9.53 3.45 -7.82
CA ALA A 70 -9.36 2.03 -8.17
C ALA A 70 -10.37 1.14 -7.43
N ASN A 71 -10.52 1.34 -6.11
CA ASN A 71 -11.48 0.62 -5.28
C ASN A 71 -12.94 0.84 -5.72
N GLN A 72 -13.29 2.05 -6.16
CA GLN A 72 -14.62 2.34 -6.71
C GLN A 72 -14.83 1.63 -8.06
N THR A 73 -13.83 1.67 -8.94
CA THR A 73 -13.89 1.05 -10.26
C THR A 73 -13.96 -0.47 -10.18
N TRP A 74 -13.28 -1.10 -9.22
CA TRP A 74 -13.43 -2.53 -8.93
C TRP A 74 -14.87 -2.92 -8.64
N LYS A 75 -15.54 -2.18 -7.75
CA LYS A 75 -16.95 -2.43 -7.38
C LYS A 75 -17.90 -2.26 -8.57
N PHE A 76 -17.57 -1.35 -9.48
CA PHE A 76 -18.39 -1.09 -10.66
C PHE A 76 -18.16 -2.11 -11.79
N LYS A 77 -16.90 -2.39 -12.15
CA LYS A 77 -16.54 -3.31 -13.24
C LYS A 77 -16.74 -4.77 -12.87
N TYR A 78 -16.47 -5.13 -11.62
CA TYR A 78 -16.47 -6.52 -11.14
C TYR A 78 -17.27 -6.67 -9.84
N PRO A 79 -18.60 -6.45 -9.86
CA PRO A 79 -19.43 -6.40 -8.65
C PRO A 79 -19.50 -7.72 -7.88
N THR A 80 -19.20 -8.84 -8.53
CA THR A 80 -19.20 -10.19 -7.94
C THR A 80 -17.80 -10.64 -7.50
N SER A 81 -16.75 -9.88 -7.80
CA SER A 81 -15.37 -10.24 -7.48
C SER A 81 -14.88 -9.50 -6.24
N LYS A 82 -13.94 -10.13 -5.54
CA LYS A 82 -13.22 -9.46 -4.45
C LYS A 82 -12.31 -8.39 -5.04
N THR A 83 -12.29 -7.21 -4.44
CA THR A 83 -11.31 -6.16 -4.75
C THR A 83 -9.90 -6.65 -4.39
N ASP A 84 -8.96 -6.41 -5.28
CA ASP A 84 -7.54 -6.75 -5.06
C ASP A 84 -6.84 -5.71 -4.17
N ASP A 85 -5.66 -6.07 -3.68
CA ASP A 85 -4.83 -5.18 -2.86
C ASP A 85 -4.24 -4.05 -3.73
N CYS A 86 -4.72 -2.83 -3.50
CA CYS A 86 -4.30 -1.65 -4.26
C CYS A 86 -3.22 -0.87 -3.49
N ALA A 87 -2.03 -0.76 -4.07
CA ALA A 87 -0.96 0.09 -3.54
C ALA A 87 -0.42 1.03 -4.62
N VAL A 88 -0.17 2.29 -4.26
CA VAL A 88 0.32 3.36 -5.16
C VAL A 88 1.37 4.20 -4.47
N ILE A 89 2.42 4.54 -5.21
CA ILE A 89 3.42 5.55 -4.86
C ILE A 89 3.42 6.62 -5.96
N CYS A 90 3.19 7.88 -5.58
CA CYS A 90 3.31 9.03 -6.47
C CYS A 90 4.57 9.82 -6.10
N LEU A 91 5.59 9.79 -6.96
CA LEU A 91 6.83 10.55 -6.79
C LEU A 91 6.80 11.79 -7.68
N PHE A 92 6.74 12.97 -7.08
CA PHE A 92 6.79 14.24 -7.82
C PHE A 92 8.25 14.66 -8.05
N LEU A 93 8.57 15.01 -9.29
CA LEU A 93 9.94 15.32 -9.75
C LEU A 93 10.23 16.82 -9.77
N SER A 94 9.23 17.67 -9.51
CA SER A 94 9.39 19.13 -9.44
C SER A 94 10.50 19.49 -8.47
N LYS A 95 11.56 20.10 -9.01
CA LYS A 95 12.69 20.62 -8.25
C LYS A 95 12.38 22.04 -7.82
N GLU A 96 11.44 22.22 -6.89
CA GLU A 96 11.29 23.54 -6.29
C GLU A 96 12.17 23.62 -5.05
N ALA A 97 13.00 24.65 -5.01
CA ALA A 97 13.71 25.11 -3.83
C ALA A 97 12.69 25.43 -2.74
N ASP A 98 12.33 24.44 -1.94
CA ASP A 98 11.51 24.65 -0.75
C ASP A 98 12.38 25.19 0.38
N ALA A 99 12.82 26.44 0.23
CA ALA A 99 13.01 27.32 1.37
C ALA A 99 11.61 27.68 1.88
N GLY A 100 10.98 26.80 2.65
CA GLY A 100 9.55 27.00 2.92
C GLY A 100 8.87 26.18 4.00
N GLY A 101 9.61 25.53 4.89
CA GLY A 101 9.15 25.31 6.25
C GLY A 101 8.24 24.11 6.49
N LEU A 102 8.73 23.26 7.40
CA LEU A 102 7.90 22.45 8.27
C LEU A 102 6.88 23.35 8.99
N SER A 103 5.65 23.40 8.47
CA SER A 103 4.46 23.71 9.25
C SER A 103 3.63 22.42 9.27
N GLY A 104 3.72 21.61 10.31
CA GLY A 104 3.26 22.00 11.63
C GLY A 104 1.75 21.85 11.61
N LEU A 105 1.26 20.72 12.09
CA LEU A 105 -0.16 20.47 12.37
C LEU A 105 -0.68 21.57 13.30
N SER A 106 -1.20 22.66 12.75
CA SER A 106 -1.89 23.69 13.53
C SER A 106 -3.39 23.46 13.41
N VAL A 107 -3.93 22.69 14.35
CA VAL A 107 -5.35 22.70 14.68
C VAL A 107 -5.60 23.96 15.51
N ALA A 108 -6.27 24.94 14.90
CA ALA A 108 -6.79 26.14 15.54
C ALA A 108 -8.07 26.52 14.77
N SER A 109 -9.20 26.93 15.34
CA SER A 109 -9.66 27.18 16.71
C SER A 109 -11.16 27.50 16.58
N LYS A 110 -11.98 27.30 17.63
CA LYS A 110 -12.75 28.40 18.26
C LYS A 110 -13.74 27.92 19.32
N GLY A 111 -13.55 28.42 20.53
CA GLY A 111 -14.58 28.53 21.57
C GLY A 111 -15.00 29.99 21.78
N ILE A 112 -16.32 30.16 21.99
CA ILE A 112 -17.03 31.08 22.91
C ILE A 112 -16.97 32.60 22.58
N GLY A 113 -18.05 33.40 22.53
CA GLY A 113 -19.49 33.21 22.73
C GLY A 113 -20.20 34.57 22.98
N SER A 114 -21.50 34.70 22.69
CA SER A 114 -22.54 35.42 23.48
C SER A 114 -23.91 35.47 22.77
N SER A 115 -24.96 35.14 23.54
CA SER A 115 -26.42 35.02 23.25
C SER A 115 -27.16 36.38 23.35
N PRO A 116 -28.53 36.55 23.26
CA PRO A 116 -29.61 35.55 23.44
C PRO A 116 -30.93 35.67 22.61
N GLY A 117 -31.77 34.61 22.68
CA GLY A 117 -33.19 34.60 22.31
C GLY A 117 -33.82 33.18 22.33
N MET A 118 -34.80 32.94 23.21
CA MET A 118 -35.61 31.69 23.41
C MET A 118 -37.10 31.98 23.05
N PRO A 119 -38.09 31.04 23.10
CA PRO A 119 -38.20 29.56 22.89
C PRO A 119 -39.49 29.22 22.01
N PRO A 120 -40.16 28.02 21.95
CA PRO A 120 -40.09 26.80 22.81
C PRO A 120 -40.23 25.37 22.20
N ARG A 121 -39.65 24.42 22.98
CA ARG A 121 -40.04 23.04 23.40
C ARG A 121 -40.78 22.05 22.47
N LEU A 122 -40.27 20.80 22.40
CA LEU A 122 -40.94 19.57 22.94
C LEU A 122 -40.04 18.28 22.97
N ARG A 123 -39.92 17.69 24.18
CA ARG A 123 -39.80 16.26 24.61
C ARG A 123 -38.70 15.28 24.07
N THR A 124 -37.81 14.86 24.99
CA THR A 124 -37.09 13.55 25.11
C THR A 124 -37.78 12.66 26.19
N PRO A 125 -37.36 11.41 26.58
CA PRO A 125 -36.12 10.62 26.33
C PRO A 125 -36.41 9.11 25.96
N GLN A 126 -35.50 8.14 25.74
CA GLN A 126 -34.43 7.51 26.54
C GLN A 126 -33.67 6.50 25.63
N HIS A 127 -32.33 6.47 25.53
CA HIS A 127 -31.29 5.90 26.42
C HIS A 127 -30.77 4.54 25.90
N PHE A 128 -29.49 4.47 25.48
CA PHE A 128 -28.48 3.52 25.98
C PHE A 128 -27.13 3.78 25.28
N SER A 129 -26.18 4.33 26.03
CA SER A 129 -24.77 4.50 25.64
C SER A 129 -23.95 3.33 26.20
N LYS A 130 -23.04 2.78 25.41
CA LYS A 130 -21.87 2.08 25.94
C LYS A 130 -20.61 2.66 25.28
N ARG A 131 -19.84 3.36 26.11
CA ARG A 131 -18.48 3.85 25.88
C ARG A 131 -17.54 2.77 26.43
N VAL A 132 -16.56 2.34 25.64
CA VAL A 132 -15.49 1.42 26.07
C VAL A 132 -14.21 2.25 26.23
N ILE A 133 -13.54 2.04 27.35
CA ILE A 133 -12.27 2.66 27.78
C ILE A 133 -11.13 1.69 27.40
N PRO A 134 -9.99 2.14 26.85
CA PRO A 134 -8.77 1.33 26.81
C PRO A 134 -8.00 1.48 28.12
N GLU A 135 -7.64 0.35 28.73
CA GLU A 135 -6.75 0.28 29.89
C GLU A 135 -5.28 0.23 29.44
N ASP A 136 -4.45 1.01 30.13
CA ASP A 136 -2.99 1.04 30.07
C ASP A 136 -2.38 -0.21 30.72
N ALA A 137 -1.30 -0.74 30.14
CA ALA A 137 -0.42 -1.74 30.76
C ALA A 137 1.03 -1.57 30.28
N ASP A 138 1.82 -1.02 31.21
CA ASP A 138 3.25 -1.15 31.51
C ASP A 138 4.35 -1.30 30.43
N ASP A 139 5.26 -0.32 30.53
CA ASP A 139 6.64 -0.26 30.05
C ASP A 139 7.55 -0.96 31.07
N GLU A 140 8.29 -2.01 30.65
CA GLU A 140 9.41 -2.54 31.42
C GLU A 140 10.58 -2.85 30.46
N CYS A 141 11.52 -1.89 30.36
CA CYS A 141 12.81 -2.08 29.70
C CYS A 141 13.85 -2.56 30.72
N ASP A 142 14.24 -3.84 30.66
CA ASP A 142 15.38 -4.37 31.41
C ASP A 142 16.62 -4.48 30.50
N PRO A 143 17.75 -3.82 30.81
CA PRO A 143 18.91 -3.75 29.94
C PRO A 143 19.98 -4.75 30.40
N ASN A 144 19.95 -6.01 29.96
CA ASN A 144 21.10 -6.92 30.05
C ASN A 144 20.89 -8.19 29.21
N ILE A 145 21.22 -8.16 27.92
CA ILE A 145 21.64 -9.36 27.19
C ILE A 145 22.90 -9.01 26.39
N SER A 146 23.99 -9.64 26.81
CA SER A 146 25.29 -9.67 26.16
C SER A 146 25.18 -10.12 24.71
N GLY A 147 26.03 -9.57 23.86
CA GLY A 147 26.08 -9.90 22.45
C GLY A 147 26.54 -11.34 22.21
N ASP A 148 25.74 -12.05 21.42
CA ASP A 148 26.13 -13.30 20.79
C ASP A 148 25.85 -13.16 19.29
N GLU A 149 26.90 -12.97 18.49
CA GLU A 149 26.85 -13.17 17.05
C GLU A 149 26.56 -14.64 16.74
N ARG A 150 25.28 -15.01 16.73
CA ARG A 150 24.75 -16.21 16.07
C ARG A 150 23.66 -15.81 15.10
N SER A 151 24.03 -14.94 14.18
CA SER A 151 23.25 -14.70 12.97
C SER A 151 23.41 -15.89 12.02
N LEU A 152 22.25 -16.41 11.57
CA LEU A 152 22.01 -17.17 10.33
C LEU A 152 22.02 -18.71 10.29
N GLU A 153 22.11 -19.44 11.41
CA GLU A 153 22.11 -20.92 11.38
C GLU A 153 20.82 -21.60 11.89
N GLY A 154 19.68 -20.91 11.82
CA GLY A 154 18.40 -21.39 12.37
C GLY A 154 17.23 -21.59 11.38
N PHE A 155 17.36 -21.24 10.10
CA PHE A 155 16.29 -21.49 9.12
C PHE A 155 16.45 -22.88 8.48
N THR A 156 16.08 -23.92 9.23
CA THR A 156 15.80 -25.23 8.63
C THR A 156 14.69 -25.05 7.60
N ARG A 157 15.04 -25.21 6.32
CA ARG A 157 14.15 -25.09 5.16
C ARG A 157 13.01 -26.10 5.25
N LEU A 158 11.90 -25.72 5.89
CA LEU A 158 10.68 -26.54 6.00
C LEU A 158 9.85 -26.56 4.70
N ASN A 159 10.48 -26.77 3.54
CA ASN A 159 9.78 -27.00 2.27
C ASN A 159 10.61 -27.86 1.31
N THR A 160 11.09 -29.01 1.78
CA THR A 160 11.76 -30.02 0.92
C THR A 160 11.17 -31.41 1.12
N LEU A 161 9.83 -31.53 1.04
CA LEU A 161 9.16 -32.84 0.93
C LEU A 161 7.93 -32.78 0.00
N LEU A 162 8.06 -32.10 -1.14
CA LEU A 162 7.19 -32.36 -2.28
C LEU A 162 8.09 -32.54 -3.50
N THR A 163 8.63 -33.75 -3.66
CA THR A 163 9.21 -34.18 -4.92
C THR A 163 8.07 -34.25 -5.93
N LEU A 164 7.87 -33.18 -6.69
CA LEU A 164 6.92 -33.19 -7.79
C LEU A 164 7.38 -34.24 -8.82
N PRO A 165 6.47 -35.07 -9.36
CA PRO A 165 6.84 -36.09 -10.33
C PRO A 165 7.44 -35.44 -11.57
N LYS A 166 8.67 -35.85 -11.93
CA LYS A 166 9.29 -35.47 -13.20
C LYS A 166 8.53 -36.13 -14.34
N PHE A 167 7.87 -35.33 -15.18
CA PHE A 167 7.33 -35.81 -16.44
C PHE A 167 8.39 -35.72 -17.54
N GLY A 168 8.71 -36.88 -18.15
CA GLY A 168 9.28 -36.97 -19.49
C GLY A 168 10.74 -37.39 -19.60
N ASP A 169 11.01 -38.69 -19.52
CA ASP A 169 12.19 -39.28 -20.19
C ASP A 169 11.82 -39.54 -21.65
N THR A 170 12.21 -38.65 -22.56
CA THR A 170 12.25 -38.97 -23.99
C THR A 170 13.64 -39.49 -24.35
N SER A 171 13.90 -40.76 -24.01
CA SER A 171 15.04 -41.46 -24.59
C SER A 171 14.81 -41.65 -26.10
N PRO A 172 15.78 -41.34 -26.98
CA PRO A 172 15.63 -41.59 -28.39
C PRO A 172 15.74 -43.10 -28.65
N THR A 173 14.64 -43.74 -29.03
CA THR A 173 14.66 -45.09 -29.59
C THR A 173 15.38 -45.08 -30.93
N LYS A 174 16.61 -45.60 -30.96
CA LYS A 174 17.27 -46.02 -32.20
C LYS A 174 16.53 -47.23 -32.78
N LYS A 175 16.02 -47.10 -34.00
CA LYS A 175 15.96 -48.16 -35.01
C LYS A 175 16.24 -47.54 -36.37
#